data_AF-A0A7Z9A2I2-F1
#
_entry.id   AF-A0A7Z9A2I2-F1
#
_cell.length_a   1.000
_cell.length_b   1.000
_cell.length_c   1.000
_cell.angle_alpha   90.00
_cell.angle_beta   90.00
_cell.angle_gamma   90.00
#
_symmetry.space_group_name_H-M   'P 1'
#
loop_
_entity.id
_entity.type
_entity.pdbx_description
1 polymer ?
#
loop_
_entity_poly.entity_id
_entity_poly.type
_entity_poly.pdbx_seq_one_letter_code
_entity_poly.pdbx_strand_id
1 'polypeptide(L)'
;MTDYLSGLIIFLCEAEIHVHGNKGLVSFPRRRNINNACFWATNDTWNVGYSRWPMDPIAVLTTADRDVSLCWLICCTGNLYRKKQNDSTSSLSEPFPDS
;
A
#
# COMPACT_ATOMS: atom_id res chain seq x y z
N MET A 1 -12.46 -15.10 -12.28
CA MET A 1 -11.37 -14.12 -12.09
C MET A 1 -11.49 -13.64 -10.67
N THR A 2 -10.66 -14.16 -9.76
CA THR A 2 -10.65 -13.75 -8.35
C THR A 2 -10.36 -12.25 -8.34
N ASP A 3 -11.17 -11.47 -7.65
CA ASP A 3 -10.99 -10.02 -7.56
C ASP A 3 -9.56 -9.71 -7.08
N TYR A 4 -8.72 -9.12 -7.94
CA TYR A 4 -7.30 -8.85 -7.65
C TYR A 4 -7.13 -8.05 -6.36
N LEU A 5 -8.11 -7.21 -6.03
CA LEU A 5 -8.17 -6.49 -4.76
C LEU A 5 -8.33 -7.44 -3.57
N SER A 6 -9.20 -8.44 -3.67
CA SER A 6 -9.39 -9.45 -2.63
C SER A 6 -8.13 -10.29 -2.42
N GLY A 7 -7.45 -10.68 -3.50
CA GLY A 7 -6.16 -11.38 -3.42
C GLY A 7 -5.07 -10.52 -2.77
N LEU A 8 -5.01 -9.23 -3.11
CA LEU A 8 -4.09 -8.28 -2.49
C LEU A 8 -4.36 -8.10 -0.99
N ILE A 9 -5.63 -7.97 -0.59
CA ILE A 9 -6.01 -7.85 0.82
C ILE A 9 -5.56 -9.08 1.61
N ILE A 10 -5.79 -10.29 1.09
CA ILE A 10 -5.35 -11.54 1.72
C ILE A 10 -3.83 -11.55 1.88
N PHE A 11 -3.09 -11.28 0.80
CA PHE A 11 -1.63 -11.25 0.82
C PHE A 11 -1.08 -10.26 1.87
N LEU A 12 -1.71 -9.09 2.00
CA LEU A 12 -1.30 -8.09 2.99
C LEU A 12 -1.63 -8.52 4.42
N CYS A 13 -2.81 -9.09 4.64
CA CYS A 13 -3.17 -9.66 5.94
C CYS A 13 -2.22 -10.79 6.36
N GLU A 14 -1.85 -11.69 5.44
CA GLU A 14 -0.85 -12.75 5.66
C GLU A 14 0.53 -12.18 6.01
N ALA A 15 0.87 -11.01 5.47
CA ALA A 15 2.10 -10.28 5.81
C ALA A 15 2.00 -9.42 7.09
N GLU A 16 0.94 -9.61 7.90
CA GLU A 16 0.63 -8.84 9.11
C GLU A 16 0.43 -7.33 8.86
N ILE A 17 -0.01 -6.97 7.65
CA ILE A 17 -0.35 -5.60 7.24
C ILE A 17 -1.87 -5.46 7.28
N HIS A 18 -2.39 -4.91 8.38
CA HIS A 18 -3.83 -4.75 8.58
C HIS A 18 -4.44 -3.73 7.61
N VAL A 19 -5.32 -4.18 6.74
CA VAL A 19 -6.10 -3.34 5.81
C VAL A 19 -7.36 -2.84 6.51
N HIS A 20 -7.67 -1.54 6.38
CA HIS A 20 -8.94 -0.98 6.88
C HIS A 20 -9.86 -0.61 5.71
N GLY A 21 -11.05 -1.22 5.68
CA GLY A 21 -12.12 -0.85 4.76
C GLY A 21 -13.13 0.09 5.43
N ASN A 22 -13.45 1.23 4.81
CA ASN A 22 -14.50 2.14 5.27
C ASN A 22 -15.19 2.80 4.07
N LYS A 23 -16.52 2.65 3.93
CA LYS A 23 -17.35 3.39 2.94
C LYS A 23 -16.80 3.39 1.50
N GLY A 24 -16.29 2.26 1.01
CA GLY A 24 -15.74 2.15 -0.36
C GLY A 24 -14.28 2.63 -0.51
N LEU A 25 -13.64 3.02 0.59
CA LEU A 25 -12.21 3.26 0.71
C LEU A 25 -11.54 2.03 1.31
N VAL A 26 -10.53 1.50 0.64
CA VAL A 26 -9.61 0.50 1.19
C VAL A 26 -8.31 1.21 1.50
N SER A 27 -7.84 1.11 2.74
CA SER A 27 -6.61 1.76 3.18
C SER A 27 -5.59 0.76 3.71
N PHE A 28 -4.33 1.00 3.37
CA PHE A 28 -3.19 0.12 3.61
C PHE A 28 -2.14 0.87 4.42
N PRO A 29 -1.72 0.35 5.59
CA PRO A 29 -0.76 1.02 6.43
C PRO A 29 0.61 1.05 5.76
N ARG A 30 1.19 2.24 5.70
CA ARG A 30 2.60 2.43 5.32
C ARG A 30 3.38 2.49 6.63
N ARG A 31 4.31 1.55 6.87
CA ARG A 31 5.10 1.54 8.12
C ARG A 31 5.82 2.90 8.28
N ARG A 32 5.73 3.42 9.51
CA ARG A 32 6.26 4.69 10.03
C ARG A 32 5.64 5.95 9.41
N ASN A 33 4.69 6.53 10.15
CA ASN A 33 4.33 7.96 10.15
C ASN A 33 4.04 8.62 8.79
N ILE A 34 3.74 7.83 7.76
CA ILE A 34 3.39 8.29 6.42
C ILE A 34 1.96 7.81 6.18
N ASN A 35 1.10 8.74 5.78
CA ASN A 35 -0.27 8.54 5.32
C ASN A 35 -0.51 7.15 4.69
N ASN A 36 -1.56 6.43 5.14
CA ASN A 36 -1.93 5.12 4.61
C ASN A 36 -2.19 5.24 3.10
N ALA A 37 -1.76 4.27 2.30
CA ALA A 37 -2.16 4.22 0.90
C ALA A 37 -3.67 3.92 0.84
N CYS A 38 -4.36 4.49 -0.13
CA CYS A 38 -5.81 4.43 -0.25
C CYS A 38 -6.22 4.06 -1.66
N PHE A 39 -7.26 3.25 -1.78
CA PHE A 39 -7.93 2.90 -3.03
C PHE A 39 -9.43 3.12 -2.87
N TRP A 40 -10.03 3.93 -3.75
CA TRP A 40 -11.47 4.24 -3.69
C TRP A 40 -12.06 4.62 -5.03
N ALA A 41 -13.39 4.49 -5.14
CA ALA A 41 -14.15 4.93 -6.31
C ALA A 41 -14.77 6.32 -6.07
N THR A 42 -14.83 7.17 -7.09
CA THR A 42 -15.55 8.46 -7.08
C THR A 42 -15.99 8.82 -8.49
N ASN A 43 -17.27 9.13 -8.69
CA ASN A 43 -17.83 9.59 -9.99
C ASN A 43 -17.30 8.78 -11.19
N ASP A 44 -17.49 7.46 -11.16
CA ASP A 44 -17.06 6.51 -12.21
C ASP A 44 -15.54 6.41 -12.46
N THR A 45 -14.74 6.96 -11.54
CA THR A 45 -13.27 6.84 -11.57
C THR A 45 -12.74 6.08 -10.37
N TRP A 46 -11.57 5.49 -10.54
CA TRP A 46 -10.81 4.74 -9.55
C TRP A 46 -9.56 5.51 -9.16
N ASN A 47 -9.42 5.74 -7.87
CA ASN A 47 -8.39 6.59 -7.30
C ASN A 47 -7.42 5.76 -6.47
N VAL A 48 -6.12 6.03 -6.61
CA VAL A 48 -5.10 5.62 -5.64
C VAL A 48 -4.41 6.86 -5.09
N GLY A 49 -4.18 6.86 -3.79
CA GLY A 49 -3.63 8.01 -3.11
C GLY A 49 -3.23 7.71 -1.69
N TYR A 50 -3.24 8.74 -0.84
CA TYR A 50 -2.92 8.58 0.57
C TYR A 50 -3.97 9.23 1.48
N SER A 51 -4.27 8.59 2.60
CA SER A 51 -5.16 9.12 3.65
C SER A 51 -4.49 10.27 4.37
N ARG A 52 -5.17 11.41 4.53
CA ARG A 52 -4.62 12.53 5.30
C ARG A 52 -5.51 12.84 6.49
N TRP A 53 -5.70 11.88 7.40
CA TRP A 53 -6.60 12.07 8.54
C TRP A 53 -6.28 13.37 9.31
N PRO A 54 -7.28 14.24 9.60
CA PRO A 54 -8.73 14.07 9.43
C PRO A 54 -9.31 14.55 8.08
N MET A 55 -8.47 14.96 7.13
CA MET A 55 -8.88 15.42 5.79
C MET A 55 -9.18 14.25 4.85
N ASP A 56 -9.91 14.56 3.79
CA ASP A 56 -10.17 13.65 2.68
C ASP A 56 -8.86 13.11 2.06
N PRO A 57 -8.88 11.86 1.54
CA PRO A 57 -7.72 11.28 0.88
C PRO A 57 -7.34 12.09 -0.37
N ILE A 58 -6.04 12.21 -0.61
CA ILE A 58 -5.52 12.91 -1.79
C ILE A 58 -5.18 11.87 -2.86
N ALA A 59 -5.82 11.97 -4.02
CA ALA A 59 -5.51 11.13 -5.18
C ALA A 59 -4.15 11.50 -5.78
N VAL A 60 -3.30 10.51 -5.94
CA VAL A 60 -2.05 10.59 -6.72
C VAL A 60 -2.28 10.11 -8.14
N LEU A 61 -3.18 9.14 -8.29
CA LEU A 61 -3.65 8.60 -9.56
C LEU A 61 -5.17 8.59 -9.54
N THR A 62 -5.77 9.09 -10.62
CA THR A 62 -7.20 8.98 -10.93
C THR A 62 -7.33 8.45 -12.34
N THR A 63 -8.11 7.40 -12.54
CA THR A 63 -8.30 6.77 -13.85
C THR A 63 -9.70 6.19 -13.96
N ALA A 64 -10.28 6.18 -15.16
CA ALA A 64 -11.52 5.46 -15.43
C ALA A 64 -11.32 3.93 -15.38
N ASP A 65 -10.09 3.46 -15.61
CA ASP A 65 -9.74 2.05 -15.63
C ASP A 65 -9.36 1.56 -14.22
N ARG A 66 -10.21 0.68 -13.67
CA ARG A 66 -10.02 0.05 -12.37
C ARG A 66 -8.71 -0.72 -12.27
N ASP A 67 -8.36 -1.45 -13.32
CA ASP A 67 -7.24 -2.40 -13.31
C ASP A 67 -5.90 -1.66 -13.39
N VAL A 68 -5.86 -0.53 -14.11
CA VAL A 68 -4.71 0.40 -14.08
C VAL A 68 -4.48 0.93 -12.66
N SER A 69 -5.57 1.33 -11.98
CA SER A 69 -5.54 1.81 -10.61
C SER A 69 -5.05 0.73 -9.63
N LEU A 70 -5.55 -0.50 -9.76
CA LEU A 70 -5.11 -1.65 -8.97
C LEU A 70 -3.65 -2.05 -9.22
N CYS A 71 -3.20 -2.07 -10.48
CA CYS A 71 -1.81 -2.36 -10.83
C CYS A 71 -0.85 -1.37 -10.15
N TRP A 72 -1.21 -0.09 -10.15
CA TRP A 72 -0.42 0.94 -9.48
C TRP A 72 -0.31 0.67 -7.97
N LEU A 73 -1.43 0.35 -7.31
CA LEU A 73 -1.46 0.01 -5.89
C LEU A 73 -0.58 -1.21 -5.56
N ILE A 74 -0.68 -2.28 -6.36
CA ILE A 74 0.14 -3.50 -6.20
C ILE A 74 1.62 -3.15 -6.33
N CYS A 75 2.00 -2.40 -7.36
CA CYS A 75 3.37 -1.95 -7.58
C CYS A 75 3.90 -1.11 -6.41
N CYS A 76 3.12 -0.15 -5.91
CA CYS A 76 3.52 0.68 -4.78
C CYS A 76 3.71 -0.14 -3.51
N THR A 77 2.84 -1.11 -3.26
CA THR A 77 2.90 -1.97 -2.07
C THR A 77 4.06 -2.96 -2.17
N GLY A 78 4.27 -3.57 -3.34
CA GLY A 78 5.41 -4.44 -3.61
C GLY A 78 6.76 -3.71 -3.51
N ASN A 79 6.84 -2.48 -4.03
CA ASN A 79 8.03 -1.63 -3.91
C ASN A 79 8.34 -1.31 -2.44
N LEU A 80 7.31 -1.00 -1.65
CA LEU A 80 7.45 -0.74 -0.21
C LEU A 80 7.99 -1.98 0.52
N TYR A 81 7.47 -3.17 0.19
CA TYR A 81 7.92 -4.42 0.79
C TYR A 81 9.38 -4.76 0.43
N ARG A 82 9.78 -4.60 -0.84
CA ARG A 82 11.18 -4.81 -1.27
C ARG A 82 12.13 -3.84 -0.57
N LYS A 83 11.76 -2.57 -0.45
CA LYS A 83 12.58 -1.59 0.28
C LYS A 83 12.79 -2.00 1.74
N LYS A 84 11.73 -2.49 2.41
CA LYS A 84 11.82 -3.01 3.78
C LYS A 84 12.77 -4.20 3.90
N GLN A 85 12.71 -5.16 2.97
CA GLN A 85 13.64 -6.30 3.00
C GLN A 85 15.08 -5.85 2.87
N ASN A 86 15.38 -4.96 1.91
CA ASN A 86 16.72 -4.44 1.71
C ASN A 86 17.23 -3.63 2.91
N ASP A 87 16.37 -2.80 3.51
CA ASP A 87 16.70 -2.01 4.71
C ASP A 87 16.92 -2.91 5.94
N SER A 88 16.22 -4.05 6.04
CA SER A 88 16.38 -5.01 7.15
C SER A 88 17.59 -5.92 6.98
N THR A 89 18.03 -6.18 5.74
CA THR A 89 19.28 -6.89 5.45
C THR A 89 20.53 -6.01 5.58
N SER A 90 20.38 -4.68 5.46
CA SER A 90 21.50 -3.75 5.63
C SER A 90 21.97 -3.61 7.09
N SER A 91 21.13 -3.93 8.08
CA SER A 91 21.49 -3.88 9.51
C SER A 91 22.19 -5.13 10.04
N LEU A 92 22.38 -6.16 9.20
CA LEU A 92 23.04 -7.43 9.56
C LEU A 92 24.48 -7.53 9.00
N SER A 93 24.97 -6.48 8.33
CA SER A 93 26.26 -6.47 7.65
C SER A 93 27.31 -5.55 8.29
N GLU A 94 27.12 -5.10 9.54
CA GLU A 94 28.25 -4.50 10.27
C GLU A 94 29.19 -5.62 10.75
N PRO A 95 30.45 -5.67 10.29
CA PRO A 95 31.41 -6.60 10.84
C PRO A 95 31.68 -6.21 12.29
N PHE A 96 31.61 -7.19 13.20
CA PHE A 96 32.08 -7.02 14.58
C PHE A 96 33.51 -6.48 14.54
N PRO A 97 33.85 -5.41 15.29
CA PRO A 97 35.23 -4.99 15.39
C PRO A 97 36.02 -6.09 16.09
N ASP A 98 37.09 -6.56 15.44
CA ASP A 98 38.02 -7.51 16.03
C ASP A 98 38.56 -6.97 17.37
N SER A 99 38.68 -7.89 18.33
CA SER A 99 38.98 -7.68 19.75
C SER A 99 40.30 -6.96 20.04
#